data_AF-A0A1V5KPS2-F1
#
_entry.id   AF-A0A1V5KPS2-F1
#
_cell.length_a   1.000
_cell.length_b   1.000
_cell.length_c   1.000
_cell.angle_alpha   90.00
_cell.angle_beta   90.00
_cell.angle_gamma   90.00
#
_symmetry.space_group_name_H-M   'P 1'
#
loop_
_entity.id
_entity.type
_entity.pdbx_description
1 polymer ?
#
loop_
_entity_poly.entity_id
_entity_poly.type
_entity_poly.pdbx_seq_one_letter_code
_entity_poly.pdbx_strand_id
1 'polypeptide(L)'
;MWIRDGWGDNEKSVVDDARADGPESPIIYVYIPKASADDLKKAIIDHEAAMRTLEFKGTPSTDEGRDARDAMATRLSAAEDMRKRIIQEVVNNAKVFQGGGNERFELDLIDKVRRAAEASLDRLFPHFHDADDSRWPSVINRAKGGDEAALQAIGWQDAAARHPVCTAILGRIGAGKSGRDIRNEFEDAPYGWPRDAIDASLMVLHTCNHLRANYKGDALRAGQLDQNRIPMTDFRVETASLSALDRIKLRGLYQIASIPCKSGQEGEKAAEFIAHLTDLAQRAGGEPPLPARPAAAHLESLRTLAGNEQLQGLLAQSAVLEQNLRDWPQLADLAEQRMAVWHAMQKLMVHGRDLEIAGIEQQLEAIRQERRLLEEHNPLQTLRQQLLSLLRKALKEQHEAYKAHYEESLQALQRNPEWARLTPAQQKQILSDHGVACVPDIETGDEAALLASLEEISLADWRTRTQALPQQFAAVQLAAARLLEPKTQTVRLASKTLHTAEEVKTWLQETEKELMKKIQDGPVMIS
;
A
#
# COMPACT_ATOMS: atom_id res chain seq x y z
N MET A 1 -32.55 43.47 -1.73
CA MET A 1 -33.45 44.65 -1.74
C MET A 1 -34.78 44.21 -2.29
N TRP A 2 -35.87 44.56 -1.62
CA TRP A 2 -37.24 44.26 -2.01
C TRP A 2 -38.02 45.55 -2.20
N ILE A 3 -38.62 45.76 -3.37
CA ILE A 3 -39.29 47.00 -3.76
C ILE A 3 -40.78 46.72 -3.96
N ARG A 4 -41.63 47.54 -3.32
CA ARG A 4 -43.09 47.49 -3.45
C ARG A 4 -43.65 48.89 -3.64
N ASP A 5 -44.78 49.00 -4.32
CA ASP A 5 -45.42 50.28 -4.61
C ASP A 5 -46.86 50.35 -4.06
N GLY A 6 -47.34 51.58 -3.88
CA GLY A 6 -48.65 51.86 -3.33
C GLY A 6 -49.83 51.57 -4.28
N TRP A 7 -49.59 51.17 -5.53
CA TRP A 7 -50.64 50.76 -6.46
C TRP A 7 -50.98 49.27 -6.31
N GLY A 8 -50.02 48.44 -5.92
CA GLY A 8 -50.21 47.02 -5.64
C GLY A 8 -50.37 46.68 -4.15
N ASP A 9 -49.92 47.56 -3.25
CA ASP A 9 -49.80 47.23 -1.82
C ASP A 9 -49.88 48.47 -0.90
N ASN A 10 -49.86 48.26 0.41
CA ASN A 10 -49.86 49.33 1.41
C ASN A 10 -48.55 49.35 2.23
N GLU A 11 -48.16 50.53 2.70
CA GLU A 11 -46.94 50.73 3.50
C GLU A 11 -46.88 49.81 4.72
N LYS A 12 -48.01 49.59 5.39
CA LYS A 12 -48.08 48.78 6.60
C LYS A 12 -47.67 47.33 6.33
N SER A 13 -48.09 46.73 5.21
CA SER A 13 -47.63 45.39 4.81
C SER A 13 -46.10 45.32 4.71
N VAL A 14 -45.48 46.32 4.07
CA VAL A 14 -44.02 46.37 3.87
C VAL A 14 -43.29 46.48 5.21
N VAL A 15 -43.80 47.30 6.13
CA VAL A 15 -43.23 47.47 7.48
C VAL A 15 -43.44 46.21 8.32
N ASP A 16 -44.61 45.59 8.24
CA ASP A 16 -44.92 44.36 8.98
C ASP A 16 -44.06 43.20 8.50
N ASP A 17 -43.79 43.08 7.19
CA ASP A 17 -42.85 42.09 6.63
C ASP A 17 -41.41 42.37 7.10
N ALA A 18 -40.96 43.63 7.06
CA ALA A 18 -39.65 44.02 7.57
C ALA A 18 -39.47 43.72 9.07
N ARG A 19 -40.54 43.81 9.87
CA ARG A 19 -40.54 43.43 11.28
C ARG A 19 -40.54 41.92 11.47
N ALA A 20 -41.32 41.20 10.67
CA ALA A 20 -41.40 39.74 10.72
C ALA A 20 -40.04 39.08 10.44
N ASP A 21 -39.27 39.67 9.54
CA ASP A 21 -37.89 39.31 9.22
C ASP A 21 -36.89 39.53 10.38
N GLY A 22 -37.24 40.37 11.35
CA GLY A 22 -36.41 40.67 12.52
C GLY A 22 -35.27 41.66 12.26
N PRO A 23 -34.66 42.19 13.35
CA PRO A 23 -33.65 43.24 13.28
C PRO A 23 -32.33 42.82 12.62
N GLU A 24 -32.03 41.53 12.63
CA GLU A 24 -30.82 40.96 12.02
C GLU A 24 -30.97 40.68 10.51
N SER A 25 -32.16 40.90 9.93
CA SER A 25 -32.33 40.69 8.49
C SER A 25 -31.51 41.70 7.68
N PRO A 26 -30.72 41.25 6.68
CA PRO A 26 -30.00 42.10 5.75
C PRO A 26 -30.89 42.61 4.60
N ILE A 27 -32.20 42.29 4.62
CA ILE A 27 -33.12 42.73 3.57
C ILE A 27 -33.44 44.22 3.75
N ILE A 28 -33.22 44.98 2.67
CA ILE A 28 -33.65 46.37 2.54
C ILE A 28 -35.00 46.39 1.85
N TYR A 29 -35.97 47.05 2.46
CA TYR A 29 -37.33 47.20 1.98
C TYR A 29 -37.52 48.61 1.44
N VAL A 30 -38.02 48.76 0.22
CA VAL A 30 -38.31 50.06 -0.40
C VAL A 30 -39.79 50.13 -0.70
N TYR A 31 -40.46 51.15 -0.16
CA TYR A 31 -41.86 51.43 -0.44
C TYR A 31 -42.00 52.73 -1.24
N ILE A 32 -42.60 52.63 -2.42
CA ILE A 32 -42.90 53.78 -3.27
C ILE A 32 -44.37 54.19 -3.01
N PRO A 33 -44.64 55.32 -2.34
CA PRO A 33 -46.00 55.68 -1.98
C PRO A 33 -46.85 56.00 -3.21
N LYS A 34 -48.14 55.66 -3.13
CA LYS A 34 -49.13 56.11 -4.11
C LYS A 34 -49.46 57.59 -3.88
N ALA A 35 -48.62 58.47 -4.40
CA ALA A 35 -48.84 59.92 -4.38
C ALA A 35 -49.35 60.42 -5.75
N SER A 36 -50.24 61.42 -5.72
CA SER A 36 -50.71 62.14 -6.91
C SER A 36 -51.21 61.24 -8.05
N ALA A 37 -51.84 60.10 -7.72
CA ALA A 37 -52.19 59.06 -8.68
C ALA A 37 -53.20 59.55 -9.75
N ASP A 38 -54.16 60.37 -9.36
CA ASP A 38 -55.15 60.94 -10.28
C ASP A 38 -54.51 62.00 -11.20
N ASP A 39 -53.62 62.84 -10.66
CA ASP A 39 -52.86 63.81 -11.44
C ASP A 39 -51.89 63.14 -12.41
N LEU A 40 -51.23 62.05 -11.98
CA LEU A 40 -50.37 61.25 -12.84
C LEU A 40 -51.18 60.59 -13.96
N LYS A 41 -52.32 60.00 -13.62
CA LYS A 41 -53.24 59.42 -14.62
C LYS A 41 -53.70 60.48 -15.61
N LYS A 42 -54.08 61.67 -15.13
CA LYS A 42 -54.47 62.80 -15.98
C LYS A 42 -53.32 63.25 -16.88
N ALA A 43 -52.11 63.43 -16.33
CA ALA A 43 -50.93 63.81 -17.11
C ALA A 43 -50.59 62.75 -18.18
N ILE A 44 -50.75 61.46 -17.88
CA ILE A 44 -50.57 60.38 -18.87
C ILE A 44 -51.65 60.45 -19.96
N ILE A 45 -52.92 60.65 -19.59
CA ILE A 45 -54.02 60.79 -20.56
C ILE A 45 -53.81 62.01 -21.45
N ASP A 46 -53.47 63.16 -20.87
CA ASP A 46 -53.24 64.42 -21.60
C ASP A 46 -52.02 64.29 -22.52
N HIS A 47 -50.95 63.62 -22.06
CA HIS A 47 -49.76 63.31 -22.87
C HIS A 47 -50.13 62.45 -24.08
N GLU A 48 -50.77 61.31 -23.86
CA GLU A 48 -51.18 60.37 -24.91
C GLU A 48 -52.15 61.02 -25.90
N ALA A 49 -53.13 61.79 -25.39
CA ALA A 49 -54.10 62.47 -26.23
C ALA A 49 -53.46 63.56 -27.10
N ALA A 50 -52.58 64.39 -26.54
CA ALA A 50 -51.89 65.45 -27.27
C ALA A 50 -50.93 64.87 -28.31
N MET A 51 -50.15 63.86 -27.93
CA MET A 51 -49.22 63.14 -28.81
C MET A 51 -49.96 62.53 -30.01
N ARG A 52 -51.00 61.72 -29.76
CA ARG A 52 -51.78 61.10 -30.83
C ARG A 52 -52.47 62.11 -31.73
N THR A 53 -52.91 63.24 -31.19
CA THR A 53 -53.54 64.30 -31.99
C THR A 53 -52.53 64.96 -32.94
N LEU A 54 -51.32 65.26 -32.46
CA LEU A 54 -50.24 65.81 -33.28
C LEU A 54 -49.81 64.84 -34.39
N GLU A 55 -49.65 63.56 -34.05
CA GLU A 55 -49.30 62.50 -35.00
C GLU A 55 -50.40 62.31 -36.05
N PHE A 56 -51.67 62.23 -35.63
CA PHE A 56 -52.79 62.00 -36.53
C PHE A 56 -53.08 63.18 -37.47
N LYS A 57 -52.99 64.41 -36.98
CA LYS A 57 -53.34 65.60 -37.77
C LYS A 57 -52.21 66.08 -38.69
N GLY A 58 -50.95 65.72 -38.41
CA GLY A 58 -49.82 66.09 -39.27
C GLY A 58 -49.57 67.60 -39.31
N THR A 59 -48.83 68.07 -40.32
CA THR A 59 -48.41 69.49 -40.43
C THR A 59 -49.43 70.30 -41.24
N PRO A 60 -50.11 71.29 -40.62
CA PRO A 60 -51.15 72.07 -41.28
C PRO A 60 -50.58 73.15 -42.22
N SER A 61 -51.37 73.51 -43.23
CA SER A 61 -51.00 74.50 -44.26
C SER A 61 -51.55 75.92 -44.02
N THR A 62 -52.58 76.07 -43.17
CA THR A 62 -53.17 77.36 -42.80
C THR A 62 -52.57 77.89 -41.49
N ASP A 63 -52.61 79.20 -41.30
CA ASP A 63 -52.06 79.84 -40.09
C ASP A 63 -52.85 79.42 -38.83
N GLU A 64 -54.17 79.35 -38.90
CA GLU A 64 -55.01 78.87 -37.79
C GLU A 64 -54.72 77.40 -37.44
N GLY A 65 -54.33 76.61 -38.45
CA GLY A 65 -53.93 75.22 -38.25
C GLY A 65 -52.58 75.12 -37.53
N ARG A 66 -51.60 75.95 -37.92
CA ARG A 66 -50.29 76.01 -37.26
C ARG A 66 -50.45 76.45 -35.80
N ASP A 67 -51.26 77.46 -35.54
CA ASP A 67 -51.57 77.91 -34.18
C ASP A 67 -52.21 76.78 -33.34
N ALA A 68 -53.15 76.03 -33.92
CA ALA A 68 -53.77 74.88 -33.24
C ALA A 68 -52.77 73.73 -32.97
N ARG A 69 -51.84 73.48 -33.89
CA ARG A 69 -50.76 72.49 -33.71
C ARG A 69 -49.79 72.94 -32.62
N ASP A 70 -49.38 74.20 -32.61
CA ASP A 70 -48.44 74.75 -31.62
C ASP A 70 -49.06 74.77 -30.22
N ALA A 71 -50.34 75.08 -30.11
CA ALA A 71 -51.09 74.94 -28.87
C ALA A 71 -51.13 73.47 -28.38
N MET A 72 -51.28 72.50 -29.29
CA MET A 72 -51.25 71.09 -28.94
C MET A 72 -49.85 70.61 -28.56
N ALA A 73 -48.79 71.09 -29.21
CA ALA A 73 -47.40 70.82 -28.84
C ALA A 73 -47.05 71.37 -27.45
N THR A 74 -47.59 72.55 -27.10
CA THR A 74 -47.46 73.11 -25.75
C THR A 74 -48.17 72.23 -24.71
N ARG A 75 -49.37 71.71 -25.02
CA ARG A 75 -50.07 70.75 -24.14
C ARG A 75 -49.28 69.46 -23.96
N LEU A 76 -48.64 68.95 -25.02
CA LEU A 76 -47.77 67.78 -24.94
C LEU A 76 -46.59 68.03 -23.99
N SER A 77 -45.83 69.12 -24.20
CA SER A 77 -44.68 69.45 -23.35
C SER A 77 -45.10 69.67 -21.89
N ALA A 78 -46.21 70.38 -21.65
CA ALA A 78 -46.73 70.60 -20.30
C ALA A 78 -47.12 69.29 -19.61
N ALA A 79 -47.74 68.36 -20.34
CA ALA A 79 -48.08 67.04 -19.81
C ALA A 79 -46.83 66.18 -19.54
N GLU A 80 -45.78 66.28 -20.37
CA GLU A 80 -44.49 65.62 -20.13
C GLU A 80 -43.80 66.12 -18.87
N ASP A 81 -43.72 67.44 -18.72
CA ASP A 81 -43.08 68.08 -17.56
C ASP A 81 -43.87 67.78 -16.28
N MET A 82 -45.20 67.81 -16.35
CA MET A 82 -46.08 67.42 -15.25
C MET A 82 -45.85 65.95 -14.86
N ARG A 83 -45.82 65.03 -15.84
CA ARG A 83 -45.57 63.60 -15.60
C ARG A 83 -44.20 63.39 -14.96
N LYS A 84 -43.13 63.98 -15.51
CA LYS A 84 -41.77 63.89 -14.96
C LYS A 84 -41.70 64.42 -13.53
N ARG A 85 -42.33 65.57 -13.27
CA ARG A 85 -42.39 66.18 -11.94
C ARG A 85 -43.08 65.26 -10.93
N ILE A 86 -44.24 64.70 -11.28
CA ILE A 86 -44.98 63.78 -10.39
C ILE A 86 -44.17 62.50 -10.14
N ILE A 87 -43.56 61.90 -11.17
CA ILE A 87 -42.71 60.71 -10.99
C ILE A 87 -41.54 61.02 -10.07
N GLN A 88 -40.85 62.15 -10.27
CA GLN A 88 -39.74 62.55 -9.42
C GLN A 88 -40.19 62.75 -7.97
N GLU A 89 -41.35 63.37 -7.76
CA GLU A 89 -41.94 63.55 -6.43
C GLU A 89 -42.29 62.21 -5.76
N VAL A 90 -42.88 61.27 -6.50
CA VAL A 90 -43.19 59.91 -6.02
C VAL A 90 -41.90 59.16 -5.61
N VAL A 91 -40.85 59.23 -6.43
CA VAL A 91 -39.55 58.59 -6.14
C VAL A 91 -38.85 59.25 -4.96
N ASN A 92 -38.88 60.58 -4.86
CA ASN A 92 -38.29 61.32 -3.72
C ASN A 92 -39.01 61.00 -2.40
N ASN A 93 -40.32 60.75 -2.47
CA ASN A 93 -41.13 60.36 -1.32
C ASN A 93 -41.06 58.86 -1.00
N ALA A 94 -40.27 58.08 -1.75
CA ALA A 94 -40.05 56.68 -1.41
C ALA A 94 -39.42 56.53 -0.02
N LYS A 95 -39.90 55.53 0.70
CA LYS A 95 -39.46 55.17 2.04
C LYS A 95 -38.59 53.94 1.96
N VAL A 96 -37.56 53.89 2.81
CA VAL A 96 -36.65 52.75 2.91
C VAL A 96 -36.69 52.26 4.35
N PHE A 97 -36.96 50.97 4.52
CA PHE A 97 -36.97 50.30 5.82
C PHE A 97 -35.88 49.23 5.85
N GLN A 98 -35.24 49.07 7.00
CA GLN A 98 -34.30 47.99 7.27
C GLN A 98 -35.01 46.81 7.94
N GLY A 99 -34.40 45.62 7.93
CA GLY A 99 -34.81 44.51 8.81
C GLY A 99 -35.06 45.01 10.24
N GLY A 100 -36.21 44.64 10.80
CA GLY A 100 -36.77 45.16 12.05
C GLY A 100 -37.80 46.28 11.88
N GLY A 101 -38.01 46.79 10.67
CA GLY A 101 -39.03 47.80 10.33
C GLY A 101 -38.61 49.25 10.61
N ASN A 102 -37.32 49.51 10.83
CA ASN A 102 -36.81 50.86 11.07
C ASN A 102 -36.68 51.64 9.75
N GLU A 103 -37.31 52.81 9.67
CA GLU A 103 -37.24 53.71 8.52
C GLU A 103 -35.92 54.49 8.47
N ARG A 104 -35.42 54.72 7.26
CA ARG A 104 -34.29 55.59 6.92
C ARG A 104 -34.78 56.99 6.54
N PHE A 105 -34.20 58.01 7.18
CA PHE A 105 -34.62 59.40 7.07
C PHE A 105 -33.61 60.30 6.32
N GLU A 106 -32.69 59.73 5.55
CA GLU A 106 -31.81 60.51 4.66
C GLU A 106 -32.57 61.34 3.62
N LEU A 107 -31.91 62.36 3.07
CA LEU A 107 -32.54 63.40 2.25
C LEU A 107 -33.10 62.89 0.91
N ASP A 108 -32.41 61.98 0.25
CA ASP A 108 -32.83 61.39 -1.01
C ASP A 108 -32.80 59.86 -0.97
N LEU A 109 -33.49 59.24 -1.92
CA LEU A 109 -33.61 57.80 -2.01
C LEU A 109 -32.27 57.08 -2.18
N ILE A 110 -31.32 57.68 -2.91
CA ILE A 110 -30.01 57.08 -3.16
C ILE A 110 -29.24 56.96 -1.85
N ASP A 111 -29.23 58.02 -1.04
CA ASP A 111 -28.59 58.03 0.26
C ASP A 111 -29.28 57.11 1.27
N LYS A 112 -30.62 57.08 1.28
CA LYS A 112 -31.39 56.13 2.11
C LYS A 112 -31.00 54.68 1.81
N VAL A 113 -30.96 54.30 0.53
CA VAL A 113 -30.60 52.94 0.09
C VAL A 113 -29.14 52.64 0.40
N ARG A 114 -28.21 53.57 0.14
CA ARG A 114 -26.78 53.38 0.41
C ARG A 114 -26.52 53.10 1.89
N ARG A 115 -27.07 53.93 2.78
CA ARG A 115 -26.90 53.75 4.23
C ARG A 115 -27.58 52.49 4.76
N ALA A 116 -28.75 52.16 4.21
CA ALA A 116 -29.41 50.89 4.52
C ALA A 116 -28.56 49.70 4.07
N ALA A 117 -27.89 49.78 2.92
CA ALA A 117 -27.03 48.74 2.39
C ALA A 117 -25.76 48.58 3.23
N GLU A 118 -25.07 49.66 3.58
CA GLU A 118 -23.90 49.63 4.49
C GLU A 118 -24.24 48.90 5.80
N ALA A 119 -25.34 49.28 6.46
CA ALA A 119 -25.76 48.62 7.69
C ALA A 119 -26.32 47.18 7.49
N SER A 120 -26.76 46.83 6.29
CA SER A 120 -27.21 45.47 5.97
C SER A 120 -26.04 44.53 5.68
N LEU A 121 -24.88 45.06 5.24
CA LEU A 121 -23.67 44.27 5.04
C LEU A 121 -23.14 43.73 6.37
N ASP A 122 -23.13 44.54 7.43
CA ASP A 122 -22.74 44.09 8.78
C ASP A 122 -23.63 42.96 9.30
N ARG A 123 -24.92 42.96 8.93
CA ARG A 123 -25.89 41.91 9.28
C ARG A 123 -25.74 40.66 8.43
N LEU A 124 -25.40 40.83 7.15
CA LEU A 124 -25.19 39.71 6.23
C LEU A 124 -23.90 38.97 6.55
N PHE A 125 -22.85 39.69 6.96
CA PHE A 125 -21.53 39.15 7.27
C PHE A 125 -21.05 39.55 8.68
N PRO A 126 -21.72 39.10 9.75
CA PRO A 126 -21.37 39.48 11.12
C PRO A 126 -19.94 39.08 11.51
N HIS A 127 -19.37 38.06 10.84
CA HIS A 127 -18.02 37.58 11.11
C HIS A 127 -16.95 38.21 10.20
N PHE A 128 -17.29 39.13 9.29
CA PHE A 128 -16.32 39.67 8.32
C PHE A 128 -15.07 40.25 9.00
N HIS A 129 -15.27 40.97 10.11
CA HIS A 129 -14.21 41.62 10.89
C HIS A 129 -13.16 40.64 11.46
N ASP A 130 -13.50 39.36 11.64
CA ASP A 130 -12.55 38.33 12.10
C ASP A 130 -11.38 38.15 11.12
N ALA A 131 -11.59 38.47 9.83
CA ALA A 131 -10.63 38.29 8.75
C ALA A 131 -10.29 39.58 7.99
N ASP A 132 -10.74 40.75 8.47
CA ASP A 132 -10.56 42.03 7.78
C ASP A 132 -9.14 42.62 8.00
N ASP A 133 -8.14 42.02 7.35
CA ASP A 133 -6.76 42.51 7.37
C ASP A 133 -6.12 42.40 5.97
N SER A 134 -5.48 43.47 5.50
CA SER A 134 -4.84 43.50 4.18
C SER A 134 -3.52 42.71 4.10
N ARG A 135 -2.99 42.24 5.24
CA ARG A 135 -1.66 41.60 5.34
C ARG A 135 -1.70 40.07 5.25
N TRP A 136 -2.84 39.44 4.97
CA TRP A 136 -2.93 37.99 4.74
C TRP A 136 -1.91 37.42 3.73
N PRO A 137 -1.57 38.10 2.62
CA PRO A 137 -0.49 37.64 1.73
C PRO A 137 0.87 37.45 2.42
N SER A 138 1.16 38.23 3.47
CA SER A 138 2.38 38.07 4.28
C SER A 138 2.34 36.78 5.11
N VAL A 139 1.18 36.47 5.70
CA VAL A 139 0.95 35.21 6.43
C VAL A 139 1.13 34.01 5.49
N ILE A 140 0.59 34.08 4.26
CA ILE A 140 0.76 33.03 3.25
C ILE A 140 2.24 32.77 2.96
N ASN A 141 3.02 33.83 2.71
CA ASN A 141 4.43 33.70 2.38
C ASN A 141 5.24 33.10 3.55
N ARG A 142 4.95 33.51 4.79
CA ARG A 142 5.57 32.94 5.99
C ARG A 142 5.20 31.47 6.19
N ALA A 143 3.91 31.13 6.03
CA ALA A 143 3.42 29.77 6.16
C ALA A 143 4.02 28.82 5.10
N LYS A 144 4.20 29.29 3.85
CA LYS A 144 4.93 28.54 2.80
C LYS A 144 6.37 28.24 3.21
N GLY A 145 7.01 29.16 3.92
CA GLY A 145 8.34 29.00 4.49
C GLY A 145 8.41 28.06 5.70
N GLY A 146 7.28 27.51 6.16
CA GLY A 146 7.22 26.64 7.35
C GLY A 146 7.26 27.39 8.68
N ASP A 147 6.96 28.69 8.68
CA ASP A 147 6.93 29.50 9.90
C ASP A 147 5.65 29.25 10.71
N GLU A 148 5.77 28.57 11.86
CA GLU A 148 4.66 28.31 12.79
C GLU A 148 4.10 29.60 13.43
N ALA A 149 4.86 30.70 13.43
CA ALA A 149 4.46 32.00 13.97
C ALA A 149 3.97 32.98 12.88
N ALA A 150 3.56 32.49 11.71
CA ALA A 150 3.17 33.30 10.56
C ALA A 150 2.06 34.35 10.86
N LEU A 151 1.11 34.05 11.75
CA LEU A 151 0.01 34.96 12.13
C LEU A 151 0.49 36.21 12.89
N GLN A 152 1.73 36.25 13.37
CA GLN A 152 2.31 37.48 13.92
C GLN A 152 2.37 38.60 12.87
N ALA A 153 2.34 38.29 11.56
CA ALA A 153 2.30 39.29 10.49
C ALA A 153 1.02 40.16 10.51
N ILE A 154 -0.07 39.62 11.07
CA ILE A 154 -1.34 40.34 11.30
C ILE A 154 -1.53 40.74 12.77
N GLY A 155 -0.49 40.58 13.61
CA GLY A 155 -0.50 40.99 15.02
C GLY A 155 -1.01 39.95 16.02
N TRP A 156 -1.27 38.70 15.59
CA TRP A 156 -1.66 37.63 16.50
C TRP A 156 -0.44 37.01 17.21
N GLN A 157 -0.46 36.97 18.54
CA GLN A 157 0.67 36.52 19.38
C GLN A 157 0.43 35.16 20.05
N ASP A 158 -0.81 34.66 20.08
CA ASP A 158 -1.15 33.38 20.70
C ASP A 158 -1.05 32.22 19.67
N ALA A 159 -1.37 30.99 20.09
CA ALA A 159 -1.38 29.82 19.22
C ALA A 159 -2.31 30.02 18.01
N ALA A 160 -1.92 29.49 16.84
CA ALA A 160 -2.70 29.62 15.61
C ALA A 160 -4.13 29.07 15.75
N ALA A 161 -4.29 27.95 16.46
CA ALA A 161 -5.60 27.34 16.72
C ALA A 161 -6.55 28.19 17.59
N ARG A 162 -6.09 29.32 18.15
CA ARG A 162 -6.94 30.27 18.91
C ARG A 162 -7.32 31.51 18.12
N HIS A 163 -6.74 31.74 16.95
CA HIS A 163 -7.15 32.84 16.08
C HIS A 163 -8.61 32.64 15.63
N PRO A 164 -9.48 33.66 15.60
CA PRO A 164 -10.90 33.51 15.26
C PRO A 164 -11.15 32.76 13.95
N VAL A 165 -10.46 33.16 12.87
CA VAL A 165 -10.53 32.51 11.55
C VAL A 165 -10.10 31.04 11.60
N CYS A 166 -8.98 30.76 12.28
CA CYS A 166 -8.46 29.40 12.39
C CYS A 166 -9.37 28.50 13.22
N THR A 167 -9.89 29.02 14.34
CA THR A 167 -10.84 28.31 15.23
C THR A 167 -12.11 27.93 14.47
N ALA A 168 -12.67 28.88 13.71
CA ALA A 168 -13.86 28.63 12.91
C ALA A 168 -13.60 27.56 11.84
N ILE A 169 -12.49 27.68 11.10
CA ILE A 169 -12.10 26.69 10.08
C ILE A 169 -11.94 25.29 10.70
N LEU A 170 -11.22 25.17 11.82
CA LEU A 170 -11.06 23.89 12.54
C LEU A 170 -12.41 23.30 12.93
N GLY A 171 -13.32 24.12 13.46
CA GLY A 171 -14.65 23.69 13.88
C GLY A 171 -15.52 23.16 12.73
N ARG A 172 -15.26 23.58 11.48
CA ARG A 172 -16.05 23.18 10.30
C ARG A 172 -15.44 22.02 9.51
N ILE A 173 -14.18 21.66 9.73
CA ILE A 173 -13.52 20.54 9.04
C ILE A 173 -13.96 19.19 9.63
N GLY A 174 -14.03 19.06 10.96
CA GLY A 174 -14.39 17.81 11.62
C GLY A 174 -13.55 16.61 11.17
N ALA A 175 -14.21 15.50 10.77
CA ALA A 175 -13.56 14.27 10.29
C ALA A 175 -12.94 14.40 8.89
N GLY A 176 -13.27 15.45 8.15
CA GLY A 176 -12.62 15.80 6.90
C GLY A 176 -13.48 16.69 5.99
N LYS A 177 -12.84 17.62 5.28
CA LYS A 177 -13.52 18.53 4.35
C LYS A 177 -12.59 18.97 3.22
N SER A 178 -13.11 19.10 2.00
CA SER A 178 -12.32 19.56 0.87
C SER A 178 -12.01 21.06 0.99
N GLY A 179 -10.83 21.49 0.56
CA GLY A 179 -10.46 22.91 0.60
C GLY A 179 -11.37 23.80 -0.26
N ARG A 180 -12.00 23.24 -1.31
CA ARG A 180 -13.02 23.95 -2.08
C ARG A 180 -14.27 24.23 -1.26
N ASP A 181 -14.75 23.24 -0.52
CA ASP A 181 -15.95 23.40 0.31
C ASP A 181 -15.67 24.34 1.49
N ILE A 182 -14.46 24.32 2.04
CA ILE A 182 -14.02 25.28 3.05
C ILE A 182 -14.05 26.70 2.47
N ARG A 183 -13.44 26.93 1.29
CA ARG A 183 -13.49 28.24 0.63
C ARG A 183 -14.91 28.71 0.41
N ASN A 184 -15.74 27.89 -0.24
CA ASN A 184 -17.12 28.25 -0.56
C ASN A 184 -17.92 28.62 0.70
N GLU A 185 -17.72 27.89 1.80
CA GLU A 185 -18.45 28.15 3.04
C GLU A 185 -18.03 29.45 3.73
N PHE A 186 -16.73 29.75 3.77
CA PHE A 186 -16.22 30.95 4.46
C PHE A 186 -16.21 32.20 3.57
N GLU A 187 -16.29 32.05 2.24
CA GLU A 187 -16.53 33.16 1.30
C GLU A 187 -18.01 33.60 1.30
N ASP A 188 -18.92 32.76 1.80
CA ASP A 188 -20.36 33.05 1.85
C ASP A 188 -20.80 33.60 3.23
N ALA A 189 -22.04 34.07 3.32
CA ALA A 189 -22.65 34.48 4.58
C ALA A 189 -22.74 33.28 5.56
N PRO A 190 -22.43 33.46 6.85
CA PRO A 190 -22.30 34.74 7.58
C PRO A 190 -20.86 35.28 7.69
N TYR A 191 -19.90 34.76 6.92
CA TYR A 191 -18.47 35.11 7.04
C TYR A 191 -18.03 36.15 6.03
N GLY A 192 -18.20 35.87 4.73
CA GLY A 192 -17.79 36.76 3.65
C GLY A 192 -16.29 37.00 3.58
N TRP A 193 -15.47 36.09 4.12
CA TRP A 193 -14.03 36.33 4.29
C TRP A 193 -13.27 36.40 2.96
N PRO A 194 -12.20 37.22 2.88
CA PRO A 194 -11.34 37.23 1.72
C PRO A 194 -10.62 35.89 1.57
N ARG A 195 -10.50 35.41 0.32
CA ARG A 195 -9.87 34.12 0.00
C ARG A 195 -8.49 33.95 0.61
N ASP A 196 -7.69 35.00 0.62
CA ASP A 196 -6.34 34.97 1.19
C ASP A 196 -6.35 34.69 2.70
N ALA A 197 -7.37 35.12 3.45
CA ALA A 197 -7.49 34.82 4.88
C ALA A 197 -7.76 33.34 5.14
N ILE A 198 -8.66 32.76 4.34
CA ILE A 198 -9.03 31.34 4.40
C ILE A 198 -7.81 30.50 4.03
N ASP A 199 -7.16 30.82 2.92
CA ASP A 199 -5.98 30.12 2.43
C ASP A 199 -4.81 30.22 3.42
N ALA A 200 -4.50 31.42 3.90
CA ALA A 200 -3.46 31.63 4.91
C ALA A 200 -3.72 30.80 6.16
N SER A 201 -4.96 30.80 6.65
CA SER A 201 -5.32 30.06 7.85
C SER A 201 -5.17 28.55 7.67
N LEU A 202 -5.62 27.99 6.54
CA LEU A 202 -5.41 26.58 6.21
C LEU A 202 -3.91 26.22 6.15
N MET A 203 -3.10 27.10 5.57
CA MET A 203 -1.66 26.91 5.45
C MET A 203 -0.95 26.99 6.80
N VAL A 204 -1.29 27.95 7.65
CA VAL A 204 -0.74 28.05 9.01
C VAL A 204 -1.14 26.86 9.86
N LEU A 205 -2.42 26.49 9.84
CA LEU A 205 -2.91 25.34 10.59
C LEU A 205 -2.23 24.03 10.16
N HIS A 206 -1.95 23.87 8.87
CA HIS A 206 -1.16 22.74 8.38
C HIS A 206 0.30 22.80 8.86
N THR A 207 0.96 23.96 8.75
CA THR A 207 2.34 24.17 9.22
C THR A 207 2.49 23.89 10.72
N CYS A 208 1.53 24.33 11.54
CA CYS A 208 1.48 24.07 12.98
C CYS A 208 1.01 22.64 13.34
N ASN A 209 0.79 21.76 12.35
CA ASN A 209 0.31 20.38 12.53
C ASN A 209 -1.07 20.26 13.21
N HIS A 210 -1.92 21.28 13.10
CA HIS A 210 -3.34 21.20 13.48
C HIS A 210 -4.21 20.60 12.36
N LEU A 211 -3.72 20.62 11.13
CA LEU A 211 -4.38 20.00 9.98
C LEU A 211 -3.46 19.05 9.23
N ARG A 212 -4.02 17.90 8.87
CA ARG A 212 -3.51 17.06 7.79
C ARG A 212 -4.08 17.54 6.47
N ALA A 213 -3.22 17.61 5.46
CA ALA A 213 -3.58 18.02 4.10
C ALA A 213 -3.24 16.89 3.14
N ASN A 214 -4.25 16.24 2.55
CA ASN A 214 -4.06 15.19 1.56
C ASN A 214 -4.42 15.73 0.17
N TYR A 215 -3.43 15.86 -0.70
CA TYR A 215 -3.64 16.31 -2.07
C TYR A 215 -3.63 15.10 -3.01
N LYS A 216 -4.79 14.82 -3.64
CA LYS A 216 -4.98 13.69 -4.56
C LYS A 216 -4.57 12.32 -3.96
N GLY A 217 -4.81 12.14 -2.66
CA GLY A 217 -4.49 10.91 -1.93
C GLY A 217 -3.14 10.93 -1.21
N ASP A 218 -2.24 11.85 -1.55
CA ASP A 218 -0.92 11.97 -0.94
C ASP A 218 -0.90 13.01 0.17
N ALA A 219 -0.35 12.65 1.34
CA ALA A 219 -0.15 13.59 2.44
C ALA A 219 0.92 14.63 2.10
N LEU A 220 0.57 15.91 2.25
CA LEU A 220 1.49 17.04 2.04
C LEU A 220 2.36 17.26 3.27
N ARG A 221 3.61 17.68 3.03
CA ARG A 221 4.54 18.14 4.07
C ARG A 221 4.32 19.62 4.37
N ALA A 222 4.78 20.04 5.56
CA ALA A 222 4.88 21.46 5.89
C ALA A 222 5.60 22.23 4.77
N GLY A 223 5.02 23.35 4.35
CA GLY A 223 5.49 24.18 3.23
C GLY A 223 5.12 23.70 1.81
N GLN A 224 4.55 22.49 1.64
CA GLN A 224 4.11 22.00 0.33
C GLN A 224 2.65 22.34 -0.02
N LEU A 225 1.87 22.80 0.96
CA LEU A 225 0.54 23.32 0.74
C LEU A 225 0.63 24.74 0.19
N ASP A 226 0.03 24.97 -0.97
CA ASP A 226 -0.05 26.28 -1.61
C ASP A 226 -1.48 26.57 -2.08
N GLN A 227 -1.76 27.83 -2.43
CA GLN A 227 -3.09 28.29 -2.82
C GLN A 227 -3.67 27.57 -4.05
N ASN A 228 -2.84 27.04 -4.94
CA ASN A 228 -3.30 26.32 -6.13
C ASN A 228 -3.72 24.89 -5.78
N ARG A 229 -3.12 24.30 -4.74
CA ARG A 229 -3.44 22.94 -4.27
C ARG A 229 -4.67 22.89 -3.38
N ILE A 230 -4.94 23.94 -2.59
CA ILE A 230 -6.04 24.00 -1.60
C ILE A 230 -7.38 23.45 -2.15
N PRO A 231 -7.88 23.83 -3.35
CA PRO A 231 -9.18 23.35 -3.84
C PRO A 231 -9.30 21.84 -4.04
N MET A 232 -8.18 21.12 -4.19
CA MET A 232 -8.14 19.66 -4.40
C MET A 232 -7.49 18.94 -3.21
N THR A 233 -7.28 19.65 -2.10
CA THR A 233 -6.74 19.09 -0.87
C THR A 233 -7.88 18.74 0.06
N ASP A 234 -7.88 17.51 0.57
CA ASP A 234 -8.73 17.08 1.67
C ASP A 234 -8.05 17.40 3.00
N PHE A 235 -8.71 18.20 3.83
CA PHE A 235 -8.22 18.59 5.14
C PHE A 235 -8.86 17.75 6.23
N ARG A 236 -8.09 17.36 7.25
CA ARG A 236 -8.58 16.70 8.46
C ARG A 236 -7.95 17.32 9.70
N VAL A 237 -8.74 17.48 10.76
CA VAL A 237 -8.23 17.99 12.04
C VAL A 237 -7.32 16.96 12.71
N GLU A 238 -6.16 17.40 13.15
CA GLU A 238 -5.27 16.63 14.03
C GLU A 238 -5.57 17.05 15.47
N THR A 239 -6.23 16.16 16.23
CA THR A 239 -6.53 16.37 17.65
C THR A 239 -5.33 16.06 18.54
N ALA A 240 -4.43 15.20 18.05
CA ALA A 240 -3.19 14.81 18.69
C ALA A 240 -2.06 15.82 18.39
N SER A 241 -1.53 16.48 19.42
CA SER A 241 -0.29 17.25 19.31
C SER A 241 0.92 16.40 19.68
N LEU A 242 2.04 16.60 18.98
CA LEU A 242 3.33 15.96 19.26
C LEU A 242 4.33 17.01 19.75
N SER A 243 4.85 16.82 20.97
CA SER A 243 5.90 17.69 21.49
C SER A 243 7.25 17.45 20.80
N ALA A 244 8.20 18.39 20.97
CA ALA A 244 9.56 18.20 20.47
C ALA A 244 10.24 16.95 21.06
N LEU A 245 9.95 16.64 22.33
CA LEU A 245 10.46 15.45 23.02
C LEU A 245 9.87 14.16 22.43
N ASP A 246 8.58 14.16 22.09
CA ASP A 246 7.91 13.04 21.45
C ASP A 246 8.52 12.72 20.09
N ARG A 247 8.81 13.75 19.29
CA ARG A 247 9.51 13.60 18.01
C ARG A 247 10.92 13.02 18.18
N ILE A 248 11.65 13.42 19.23
CA ILE A 248 12.96 12.83 19.54
C ILE A 248 12.83 11.33 19.86
N LYS A 249 11.85 10.95 20.69
CA LYS A 249 11.61 9.55 21.05
C LYS A 249 11.24 8.70 19.83
N LEU A 250 10.36 9.18 18.96
CA LEU A 250 10.02 8.50 17.70
C LEU A 250 11.24 8.26 16.83
N ARG A 251 12.09 9.29 16.63
CA ARG A 251 13.34 9.14 15.88
C ARG A 251 14.28 8.14 16.52
N GLY A 252 14.36 8.11 17.87
CA GLY A 252 15.12 7.11 18.60
C GLY A 252 14.63 5.68 18.32
N LEU A 253 13.31 5.48 18.32
CA LEU A 253 12.69 4.19 18.02
C LEU A 253 12.99 3.72 16.59
N TYR A 254 12.87 4.63 15.61
CA TYR A 254 13.22 4.33 14.21
C TYR A 254 14.71 4.01 14.04
N GLN A 255 15.59 4.69 14.78
CA GLN A 255 17.02 4.43 14.75
C GLN A 255 17.38 3.03 15.26
N ILE A 256 16.67 2.50 16.26
CA ILE A 256 16.85 1.11 16.74
C ILE A 256 16.54 0.12 15.60
N ALA A 257 15.49 0.40 14.82
CA ALA A 257 15.15 -0.36 13.62
C ALA A 257 16.04 -0.06 12.40
N SER A 258 17.10 0.73 12.56
CA SER A 258 17.98 1.19 11.47
C SER A 258 17.26 1.95 10.35
N ILE A 259 16.12 2.59 10.65
CA ILE A 259 15.36 3.42 9.71
C ILE A 259 15.77 4.89 9.88
N PRO A 260 16.43 5.50 8.88
CA PRO A 260 16.88 6.88 8.99
C PRO A 260 15.69 7.84 8.96
N CYS A 261 15.56 8.65 10.01
CA CYS A 261 14.50 9.65 10.13
C CYS A 261 15.06 11.02 10.52
N LYS A 262 14.87 12.03 9.67
CA LYS A 262 15.20 13.42 10.01
C LYS A 262 14.04 14.09 10.76
N SER A 263 14.32 15.22 11.41
CA SER A 263 13.28 16.03 12.05
C SER A 263 12.21 16.44 11.02
N GLY A 264 10.95 16.19 11.34
CA GLY A 264 9.81 16.47 10.45
C GLY A 264 9.46 15.32 9.50
N GLN A 265 10.20 14.21 9.51
CA GLN A 265 9.91 13.01 8.71
C GLN A 265 9.24 11.90 9.52
N GLU A 266 8.88 12.14 10.78
CA GLU A 266 8.44 11.08 11.70
C GLU A 266 7.17 10.38 11.19
N GLY A 267 6.24 11.15 10.63
CA GLY A 267 4.99 10.64 10.03
C GLY A 267 5.23 9.79 8.78
N GLU A 268 6.20 10.17 7.95
CA GLU A 268 6.51 9.44 6.70
C GLU A 268 7.11 8.07 6.99
N LYS A 269 7.92 7.98 8.05
CA LYS A 269 8.63 6.76 8.42
C LYS A 269 7.80 5.79 9.24
N ALA A 270 6.65 6.20 9.77
CA ALA A 270 5.78 5.36 10.58
C ALA A 270 5.33 4.09 9.84
N ALA A 271 4.89 4.22 8.58
CA ALA A 271 4.43 3.07 7.79
C ALA A 271 5.56 2.08 7.48
N GLU A 272 6.74 2.59 7.10
CA GLU A 272 7.95 1.78 6.87
C GLU A 272 8.36 1.03 8.15
N PHE A 273 8.33 1.72 9.30
CA PHE A 273 8.65 1.13 10.59
C PHE A 273 7.68 0.01 11.00
N ILE A 274 6.37 0.24 10.87
CA ILE A 274 5.35 -0.79 11.17
C ILE A 274 5.51 -1.99 10.24
N ALA A 275 5.78 -1.76 8.95
CA ALA A 275 6.01 -2.83 7.98
C ALA A 275 7.26 -3.67 8.34
N HIS A 276 8.36 -3.00 8.72
CA HIS A 276 9.59 -3.67 9.13
C HIS A 276 9.38 -4.58 10.36
N LEU A 277 8.69 -4.09 11.40
CA LEU A 277 8.35 -4.90 12.57
C LEU A 277 7.41 -6.06 12.22
N THR A 278 6.47 -5.84 11.31
CA THR A 278 5.55 -6.88 10.85
C THR A 278 6.30 -8.01 10.13
N ASP A 279 7.27 -7.68 9.27
CA ASP A 279 8.15 -8.67 8.64
C ASP A 279 8.96 -9.47 9.67
N LEU A 280 9.56 -8.78 10.65
CA LEU A 280 10.31 -9.42 11.73
C LEU A 280 9.44 -10.42 12.51
N ALA A 281 8.21 -10.04 12.88
CA ALA A 281 7.28 -10.95 13.55
C ALA A 281 6.95 -12.18 12.68
N GLN A 282 6.81 -12.00 11.36
CA GLN A 282 6.51 -13.10 10.44
C GLN A 282 7.67 -14.08 10.32
N ARG A 283 8.92 -13.61 10.40
CA ARG A 283 10.14 -14.43 10.31
C ARG A 283 10.57 -15.04 11.63
N ALA A 284 10.17 -14.46 12.76
CA ALA A 284 10.50 -14.95 14.11
C ALA A 284 9.77 -16.25 14.53
N GLY A 285 8.96 -16.84 13.65
CA GLY A 285 8.24 -18.10 13.89
C GLY A 285 7.51 -18.56 12.63
N GLY A 286 6.67 -19.58 12.74
CA GLY A 286 5.94 -20.09 11.58
C GLY A 286 5.15 -21.38 11.82
N GLU A 287 5.06 -22.16 10.75
CA GLU A 287 4.48 -23.50 10.80
C GLU A 287 5.46 -24.51 11.43
N PRO A 288 4.96 -25.63 11.99
CA PRO A 288 5.80 -26.70 12.52
C PRO A 288 6.91 -27.07 11.52
N PRO A 289 8.18 -27.17 11.96
CA PRO A 289 8.65 -27.32 13.34
C PRO A 289 8.93 -26.01 14.10
N LEU A 290 8.67 -24.85 13.50
CA LEU A 290 8.88 -23.55 14.17
C LEU A 290 7.78 -23.30 15.23
N PRO A 291 8.12 -22.58 16.31
CA PRO A 291 7.11 -22.04 17.22
C PRO A 291 6.15 -21.13 16.45
N ALA A 292 4.94 -20.94 17.01
CA ALA A 292 3.98 -20.01 16.42
C ALA A 292 4.57 -18.60 16.34
N ARG A 293 4.19 -17.86 15.30
CA ARG A 293 4.62 -16.47 15.11
C ARG A 293 4.27 -15.63 16.35
N PRO A 294 5.15 -14.73 16.81
CA PRO A 294 4.83 -13.77 17.86
C PRO A 294 3.55 -12.97 17.56
N ALA A 295 2.83 -12.58 18.61
CA ALA A 295 1.58 -11.85 18.47
C ALA A 295 1.81 -10.41 17.95
N ALA A 296 1.34 -10.14 16.73
CA ALA A 296 1.50 -8.85 16.05
C ALA A 296 0.22 -7.99 15.99
N ALA A 297 -0.84 -8.35 16.74
CA ALA A 297 -2.13 -7.65 16.70
C ALA A 297 -2.03 -6.15 17.04
N HIS A 298 -1.07 -5.77 17.89
CA HIS A 298 -0.83 -4.38 18.26
C HIS A 298 -0.29 -3.54 17.08
N LEU A 299 0.49 -4.15 16.17
CA LEU A 299 0.97 -3.51 14.93
C LEU A 299 -0.18 -3.28 13.95
N GLU A 300 -1.12 -4.22 13.88
CA GLU A 300 -2.33 -4.07 13.06
C GLU A 300 -3.18 -2.90 13.53
N SER A 301 -3.40 -2.76 14.84
CA SER A 301 -4.07 -1.59 15.41
C SER A 301 -3.35 -0.28 15.05
N LEU A 302 -2.01 -0.24 15.17
CA LEU A 302 -1.21 0.94 14.80
C LEU A 302 -1.29 1.28 13.31
N ARG A 303 -1.45 0.27 12.44
CA ARG A 303 -1.61 0.45 11.00
C ARG A 303 -2.95 1.07 10.61
N THR A 304 -4.00 0.88 11.42
CA THR A 304 -5.32 1.50 11.18
C THR A 304 -5.36 2.99 11.54
N LEU A 305 -4.43 3.47 12.37
CA LEU A 305 -4.27 4.87 12.72
C LEU A 305 -3.53 5.62 11.62
N ALA A 306 -3.67 6.95 11.57
CA ALA A 306 -2.94 7.77 10.62
C ALA A 306 -2.50 9.11 11.23
N GLY A 307 -1.42 9.69 10.69
CA GLY A 307 -0.81 10.96 11.13
C GLY A 307 -0.48 10.99 12.62
N ASN A 308 -0.82 12.07 13.34
CA ASN A 308 -0.35 12.24 14.72
C ASN A 308 -0.92 11.19 15.67
N GLU A 309 -2.12 10.67 15.43
CA GLU A 309 -2.68 9.56 16.21
C GLU A 309 -1.85 8.28 16.07
N GLN A 310 -1.36 7.97 14.87
CA GLN A 310 -0.47 6.83 14.66
C GLN A 310 0.86 7.02 15.40
N LEU A 311 1.42 8.22 15.33
CA LEU A 311 2.67 8.57 16.00
C LEU A 311 2.54 8.53 17.53
N GLN A 312 1.42 9.00 18.08
CA GLN A 312 1.11 8.86 19.49
C GLN A 312 0.90 7.39 19.88
N GLY A 313 0.25 6.59 19.03
CA GLY A 313 0.10 5.16 19.23
C GLY A 313 1.46 4.45 19.31
N LEU A 314 2.40 4.80 18.43
CA LEU A 314 3.78 4.28 18.45
C LEU A 314 4.48 4.66 19.76
N LEU A 315 4.34 5.91 20.21
CA LEU A 315 4.92 6.36 21.48
C LEU A 315 4.30 5.67 22.70
N ALA A 316 2.99 5.51 22.72
CA ALA A 316 2.28 4.84 23.81
C ALA A 316 2.72 3.38 23.98
N GLN A 317 3.18 2.75 22.89
CA GLN A 317 3.64 1.36 22.88
C GLN A 317 5.17 1.24 22.77
N SER A 318 5.93 2.33 22.96
CA SER A 318 7.36 2.35 22.66
C SER A 318 8.14 1.24 23.37
N ALA A 319 7.85 0.97 24.65
CA ALA A 319 8.52 -0.09 25.41
C ALA A 319 8.30 -1.49 24.81
N VAL A 320 7.08 -1.78 24.33
CA VAL A 320 6.76 -3.06 23.66
C VAL A 320 7.46 -3.14 22.31
N LEU A 321 7.44 -2.05 21.53
CA LEU A 321 8.08 -1.99 20.22
C LEU A 321 9.60 -2.13 20.33
N GLU A 322 10.23 -1.52 21.35
CA GLU A 322 11.65 -1.68 21.64
C GLU A 322 12.01 -3.13 22.01
N GLN A 323 11.17 -3.80 22.79
CA GLN A 323 11.38 -5.21 23.12
C GLN A 323 11.26 -6.09 21.87
N ASN A 324 10.25 -5.86 21.04
CA ASN A 324 10.08 -6.58 19.77
C ASN A 324 11.28 -6.39 18.83
N LEU A 325 11.85 -5.18 18.76
CA LEU A 325 13.06 -4.89 17.98
C LEU A 325 14.33 -5.56 18.53
N ARG A 326 14.34 -5.99 19.80
CA ARG A 326 15.46 -6.76 20.36
C ARG A 326 15.29 -8.25 20.12
N ASP A 327 14.08 -8.77 20.31
CA ASP A 327 13.83 -10.22 20.35
C ASP A 327 13.58 -10.79 18.94
N TRP A 328 12.75 -10.13 18.13
CA TRP A 328 12.32 -10.71 16.86
C TRP A 328 13.44 -10.84 15.82
N PRO A 329 14.41 -9.91 15.69
CA PRO A 329 15.56 -10.14 14.80
C PRO A 329 16.36 -11.38 15.17
N GLN A 330 16.62 -11.59 16.47
CA GLN A 330 17.38 -12.75 16.94
C GLN A 330 16.62 -14.05 16.66
N LEU A 331 15.30 -14.07 16.90
CA LEU A 331 14.46 -15.22 16.59
C LEU A 331 14.37 -15.48 15.08
N ALA A 332 14.26 -14.43 14.25
CA ALA A 332 14.20 -14.55 12.81
C ALA A 332 15.49 -15.14 12.23
N ASP A 333 16.66 -14.63 12.66
CA ASP A 333 17.95 -15.14 12.23
C ASP A 333 18.17 -16.59 12.69
N LEU A 334 17.76 -16.90 13.93
CA LEU A 334 17.83 -18.27 14.45
C LEU A 334 16.90 -19.22 13.67
N ALA A 335 15.71 -18.76 13.30
CA ALA A 335 14.76 -19.52 12.51
C ALA A 335 15.30 -19.85 11.12
N GLU A 336 15.87 -18.87 10.43
CA GLU A 336 16.49 -19.07 9.12
C GLU A 336 17.61 -20.11 9.18
N GLN A 337 18.53 -19.96 10.14
CA GLN A 337 19.66 -20.88 10.32
C GLN A 337 19.20 -22.30 10.64
N ARG A 338 18.27 -22.46 11.59
CA ARG A 338 17.82 -23.79 12.05
C ARG A 338 16.89 -24.47 11.06
N MET A 339 16.10 -23.72 10.28
CA MET A 339 15.30 -24.28 9.18
C MET A 339 16.18 -24.82 8.05
N ALA A 340 17.28 -24.15 7.72
CA ALA A 340 18.24 -24.69 6.75
C ALA A 340 18.80 -26.04 7.20
N VAL A 341 19.17 -26.16 8.48
CA VAL A 341 19.63 -27.44 9.07
C VAL A 341 18.51 -28.48 9.08
N TRP A 342 17.28 -28.10 9.44
CA TRP A 342 16.12 -28.99 9.42
C TRP A 342 15.90 -29.59 8.04
N HIS A 343 15.91 -28.78 6.98
CA HIS A 343 15.75 -29.26 5.61
C HIS A 343 16.91 -30.15 5.15
N ALA A 344 18.15 -29.82 5.52
CA ALA A 344 19.30 -30.68 5.25
C ALA A 344 19.15 -32.06 5.93
N MET A 345 18.71 -32.07 7.20
CA MET A 345 18.41 -33.31 7.91
C MET A 345 17.30 -34.11 7.23
N GLN A 346 16.20 -33.48 6.80
CA GLN A 346 15.14 -34.17 6.07
C GLN A 346 15.66 -34.88 4.80
N LYS A 347 16.59 -34.25 4.07
CA LYS A 347 17.25 -34.90 2.92
C LYS A 347 18.10 -36.09 3.35
N LEU A 348 18.95 -35.94 4.37
CA LEU A 348 19.78 -37.02 4.90
C LEU A 348 18.95 -38.23 5.39
N MET A 349 17.79 -37.98 6.00
CA MET A 349 16.88 -39.04 6.45
C MET A 349 16.37 -39.90 5.29
N VAL A 350 16.18 -39.33 4.09
CA VAL A 350 15.78 -40.09 2.89
C VAL A 350 16.87 -41.10 2.51
N HIS A 351 18.14 -40.73 2.57
CA HIS A 351 19.25 -41.64 2.28
C HIS A 351 19.50 -42.68 3.39
N GLY A 352 19.00 -42.42 4.60
CA GLY A 352 19.12 -43.31 5.75
C GLY A 352 17.99 -44.34 5.90
N ARG A 353 17.01 -44.40 4.99
CA ARG A 353 15.82 -45.26 5.12
C ARG A 353 16.11 -46.74 5.35
N ASP A 354 17.24 -47.23 4.83
CA ASP A 354 17.67 -48.62 4.99
C ASP A 354 18.53 -48.85 6.25
N LEU A 355 18.66 -47.85 7.10
CA LEU A 355 19.40 -47.89 8.36
C LEU A 355 18.44 -47.84 9.55
N GLU A 356 18.91 -48.28 10.71
CA GLU A 356 18.15 -48.20 11.96
C GLU A 356 18.16 -46.77 12.51
N ILE A 357 17.25 -45.93 11.99
CA ILE A 357 17.13 -44.50 12.35
C ILE A 357 15.81 -44.13 13.04
N ALA A 358 14.99 -45.12 13.42
CA ALA A 358 13.68 -44.91 14.02
C ALA A 358 13.72 -44.00 15.27
N GLY A 359 14.76 -44.10 16.10
CA GLY A 359 14.95 -43.22 17.25
C GLY A 359 15.19 -41.76 16.86
N ILE A 360 15.88 -41.50 15.74
CA ILE A 360 16.11 -40.15 15.21
C ILE A 360 14.80 -39.62 14.61
N GLU A 361 14.06 -40.44 13.87
CA GLU A 361 12.74 -40.08 13.31
C GLU A 361 11.76 -39.64 14.39
N GLN A 362 11.64 -40.42 15.48
CA GLN A 362 10.75 -40.10 16.60
C GLN A 362 11.11 -38.78 17.27
N GLN A 363 12.40 -38.50 17.47
CA GLN A 363 12.84 -37.25 18.08
C GLN A 363 12.63 -36.04 17.16
N LEU A 364 12.87 -36.18 15.86
CA LEU A 364 12.54 -35.14 14.88
C LEU A 364 11.04 -34.86 14.87
N GLU A 365 10.22 -35.91 14.86
CA GLU A 365 8.77 -35.76 14.90
C GLU A 365 8.29 -35.08 16.19
N ALA A 366 8.89 -35.40 17.34
CA ALA A 366 8.63 -34.71 18.60
C ALA A 366 9.00 -33.21 18.51
N ILE A 367 10.16 -32.88 17.95
CA ILE A 367 10.57 -31.47 17.71
C ILE A 367 9.55 -30.75 16.83
N ARG A 368 9.03 -31.42 15.79
CA ARG A 368 8.02 -30.86 14.89
C ARG A 368 6.70 -30.62 15.61
N GLN A 369 6.18 -31.61 16.31
CA GLN A 369 4.88 -31.54 16.99
C GLN A 369 4.89 -30.53 18.15
N GLU A 370 5.95 -30.54 18.95
CA GLU A 370 6.13 -29.64 20.09
C GLU A 370 6.69 -28.26 19.68
N ARG A 371 6.99 -28.07 18.39
CA ARG A 371 7.48 -26.81 17.79
C ARG A 371 8.73 -26.23 18.47
N ARG A 372 9.67 -27.11 18.84
CA ARG A 372 10.84 -26.78 19.67
C ARG A 372 12.05 -26.29 18.88
N LEU A 373 11.90 -26.00 17.59
CA LEU A 373 13.06 -25.73 16.74
C LEU A 373 13.88 -24.51 17.21
N LEU A 374 13.28 -23.53 17.88
CA LEU A 374 13.94 -22.29 18.33
C LEU A 374 14.26 -22.25 19.83
N GLU A 375 14.30 -23.40 20.52
CA GLU A 375 14.72 -23.44 21.93
C GLU A 375 16.16 -22.97 22.13
N GLU A 376 16.50 -22.49 23.33
CA GLU A 376 17.84 -21.98 23.65
C GLU A 376 18.94 -22.98 23.26
N HIS A 377 18.74 -24.26 23.60
CA HIS A 377 19.62 -25.35 23.20
C HIS A 377 19.20 -25.88 21.83
N ASN A 378 20.15 -26.04 20.90
CA ASN A 378 19.85 -26.52 19.55
C ASN A 378 19.44 -28.02 19.58
N PRO A 379 18.17 -28.36 19.33
CA PRO A 379 17.69 -29.74 19.46
C PRO A 379 18.15 -30.63 18.29
N LEU A 380 18.68 -30.05 17.20
CA LEU A 380 19.11 -30.78 16.01
C LEU A 380 20.58 -31.19 16.04
N GLN A 381 21.41 -30.58 16.88
CA GLN A 381 22.86 -30.73 16.79
C GLN A 381 23.31 -32.19 16.99
N THR A 382 22.85 -32.83 18.08
CA THR A 382 23.20 -34.22 18.40
C THR A 382 22.60 -35.19 17.38
N LEU A 383 21.34 -34.97 16.99
CA LEU A 383 20.64 -35.81 16.02
C LEU A 383 21.31 -35.79 14.65
N ARG A 384 21.74 -34.60 14.19
CA ARG A 384 22.48 -34.43 12.95
C ARG A 384 23.80 -35.17 12.99
N GLN A 385 24.57 -35.06 14.07
CA GLN A 385 25.84 -35.78 14.21
C GLN A 385 25.65 -37.30 14.19
N GLN A 386 24.64 -37.80 14.91
CA GLN A 386 24.28 -39.22 14.90
C GLN A 386 23.94 -39.71 13.49
N LEU A 387 23.03 -39.02 12.79
CA LEU A 387 22.63 -39.39 11.43
C LEU A 387 23.83 -39.38 10.45
N LEU A 388 24.65 -38.33 10.48
CA LEU A 388 25.85 -38.24 9.63
C LEU A 388 26.83 -39.38 9.91
N SER A 389 27.06 -39.71 11.17
CA SER A 389 27.96 -40.82 11.54
C SER A 389 27.44 -42.17 11.04
N LEU A 390 26.14 -42.42 11.16
CA LEU A 390 25.50 -43.65 10.66
C LEU A 390 25.61 -43.73 9.13
N LEU A 391 25.29 -42.65 8.42
CA LEU A 391 25.38 -42.59 6.97
C LEU A 391 26.82 -42.76 6.46
N ARG A 392 27.80 -42.06 7.07
CA ARG A 392 29.22 -42.23 6.71
C ARG A 392 29.70 -43.65 6.92
N LYS A 393 29.33 -44.27 8.05
CA LYS A 393 29.70 -45.64 8.36
C LYS A 393 29.10 -46.60 7.33
N ALA A 394 27.79 -46.49 7.08
CA ALA A 394 27.10 -47.36 6.13
C ALA A 394 27.64 -47.22 4.70
N LEU A 395 27.90 -45.99 4.23
CA LEU A 395 28.45 -45.76 2.90
C LEU A 395 29.84 -46.37 2.76
N LYS A 396 30.72 -46.19 3.75
CA LYS A 396 32.06 -46.80 3.76
C LYS A 396 31.99 -48.32 3.77
N GLU A 397 31.10 -48.91 4.58
CA GLU A 397 30.92 -50.36 4.62
C GLU A 397 30.44 -50.93 3.27
N GLN A 398 29.48 -50.26 2.62
CA GLN A 398 29.01 -50.69 1.30
C GLN A 398 30.06 -50.53 0.21
N HIS A 399 30.83 -49.43 0.24
CA HIS A 399 31.94 -49.18 -0.68
C HIS A 399 33.07 -50.20 -0.53
N GLU A 400 33.50 -50.47 0.71
CA GLU A 400 34.53 -51.49 0.97
C GLU A 400 34.06 -52.90 0.59
N ALA A 401 32.78 -53.23 0.80
CA ALA A 401 32.20 -54.49 0.34
C ALA A 401 32.24 -54.61 -1.19
N TYR A 402 31.85 -53.56 -1.91
CA TYR A 402 31.95 -53.51 -3.37
C TYR A 402 33.41 -53.66 -3.84
N LYS A 403 34.31 -52.90 -3.23
CA LYS A 403 35.74 -52.90 -3.56
C LYS A 403 36.38 -54.27 -3.34
N ALA A 404 36.10 -54.93 -2.22
CA ALA A 404 36.61 -56.27 -1.93
C ALA A 404 36.12 -57.29 -2.98
N HIS A 405 34.83 -57.29 -3.32
CA HIS A 405 34.29 -58.16 -4.37
C HIS A 405 34.85 -57.84 -5.76
N TYR A 406 35.06 -56.57 -6.07
CA TYR A 406 35.68 -56.13 -7.31
C TYR A 406 37.13 -56.61 -7.41
N GLU A 407 37.93 -56.44 -6.35
CA GLU A 407 39.33 -56.89 -6.30
C GLU A 407 39.44 -58.42 -6.41
N GLU A 408 38.58 -59.17 -5.73
CA GLU A 408 38.51 -60.63 -5.85
C GLU A 408 38.19 -61.07 -7.28
N SER A 409 37.18 -60.44 -7.90
CA SER A 409 36.75 -60.74 -9.27
C SER A 409 37.82 -60.36 -10.30
N LEU A 410 38.52 -59.24 -10.09
CA LEU A 410 39.63 -58.81 -10.93
C LEU A 410 40.83 -59.76 -10.82
N GLN A 411 41.16 -60.24 -9.61
CA GLN A 411 42.20 -61.26 -9.42
C GLN A 411 41.84 -62.58 -10.10
N ALA A 412 40.57 -63.00 -10.02
CA ALA A 412 40.09 -64.19 -10.74
C ALA A 412 40.20 -64.01 -12.26
N LEU A 413 39.86 -62.83 -12.78
CA LEU A 413 40.01 -62.48 -14.19
C LEU A 413 41.48 -62.47 -14.63
N GLN A 414 42.40 -61.95 -13.81
CA GLN A 414 43.84 -61.93 -14.11
C GLN A 414 44.47 -63.33 -14.15
N ARG A 415 43.88 -64.31 -13.45
CA ARG A 415 44.29 -65.72 -13.50
C ARG A 415 43.74 -66.45 -14.74
N ASN A 416 42.84 -65.83 -15.50
CA ASN A 416 42.28 -66.42 -16.71
C ASN A 416 43.31 -66.34 -17.87
N PRO A 417 43.72 -67.48 -18.46
CA PRO A 417 44.72 -67.50 -19.53
C PRO A 417 44.28 -66.74 -20.80
N GLU A 418 42.99 -66.74 -21.12
CA GLU A 418 42.46 -66.00 -22.26
C GLU A 418 42.54 -64.48 -22.02
N TRP A 419 42.32 -64.03 -20.79
CA TRP A 419 42.46 -62.61 -20.45
C TRP A 419 43.90 -62.10 -20.62
N ALA A 420 44.89 -62.93 -20.27
CA ALA A 420 46.31 -62.60 -20.36
C ALA A 420 46.82 -62.44 -21.81
N ARG A 421 46.11 -62.99 -22.80
CA ARG A 421 46.47 -62.90 -24.22
C ARG A 421 46.03 -61.60 -24.90
N LEU A 422 45.15 -60.83 -24.26
CA LEU A 422 44.64 -59.57 -24.78
C LEU A 422 45.64 -58.42 -24.59
N THR A 423 45.61 -57.44 -25.50
CA THR A 423 46.39 -56.21 -25.32
C THR A 423 45.81 -55.33 -24.21
N PRO A 424 46.61 -54.48 -23.54
CA PRO A 424 46.10 -53.58 -22.50
C PRO A 424 44.96 -52.66 -22.98
N ALA A 425 44.98 -52.25 -24.25
CA ALA A 425 43.92 -51.44 -24.84
C ALA A 425 42.60 -52.23 -24.96
N GLN A 426 42.65 -53.51 -25.36
CA GLN A 426 41.49 -54.39 -25.43
C GLN A 426 40.93 -54.71 -24.04
N GLN A 427 41.80 -54.99 -23.06
CA GLN A 427 41.40 -55.21 -21.67
C GLN A 427 40.66 -54.00 -21.10
N LYS A 428 41.21 -52.79 -21.30
CA LYS A 428 40.57 -51.55 -20.84
C LYS A 428 39.22 -51.31 -21.52
N GLN A 429 39.11 -51.57 -22.83
CA GLN A 429 37.85 -51.40 -23.56
C GLN A 429 36.77 -52.35 -23.03
N ILE A 430 37.08 -53.65 -22.88
CA ILE A 430 36.10 -54.65 -22.43
C ILE A 430 35.61 -54.35 -21.01
N LEU A 431 36.51 -53.94 -20.10
CA LEU A 431 36.13 -53.54 -18.74
C LEU A 431 35.20 -52.32 -18.74
N SER A 432 35.46 -51.35 -19.62
CA SER A 432 34.61 -50.17 -19.79
C SER A 432 33.24 -50.51 -20.35
N ASP A 433 33.17 -51.37 -21.37
CA ASP A 433 31.92 -51.78 -22.03
C ASP A 433 30.96 -52.51 -21.06
N HIS A 434 31.51 -53.14 -20.03
CA HIS A 434 30.74 -53.87 -19.00
C HIS A 434 30.61 -53.11 -17.67
N GLY A 435 31.03 -51.84 -17.62
CA GLY A 435 30.86 -50.97 -16.45
C GLY A 435 31.72 -51.33 -15.23
N VAL A 436 32.83 -52.06 -15.44
CA VAL A 436 33.76 -52.50 -14.39
C VAL A 436 35.19 -52.00 -14.65
N ALA A 437 35.32 -50.78 -15.21
CA ALA A 437 36.62 -50.16 -15.50
C ALA A 437 37.38 -49.73 -14.23
N CYS A 438 36.66 -49.26 -13.22
CA CYS A 438 37.20 -48.87 -11.93
C CYS A 438 36.14 -48.96 -10.83
N VAL A 439 36.60 -48.90 -9.58
CA VAL A 439 35.72 -48.69 -8.43
C VAL A 439 35.41 -47.19 -8.35
N PRO A 440 34.13 -46.78 -8.30
CA PRO A 440 33.78 -45.38 -8.07
C PRO A 440 34.32 -44.90 -6.72
N ASP A 441 34.87 -43.70 -6.65
CA ASP A 441 35.33 -43.10 -5.41
C ASP A 441 34.14 -42.58 -4.57
N ILE A 442 34.34 -42.46 -3.25
CA ILE A 442 33.37 -41.86 -2.33
C ILE A 442 34.02 -40.74 -1.53
N GLU A 443 33.30 -39.64 -1.35
CA GLU A 443 33.75 -38.52 -0.53
C GLU A 443 32.90 -38.40 0.74
N THR A 444 33.55 -38.44 1.91
CA THR A 444 32.84 -38.42 3.21
C THR A 444 33.37 -37.36 4.18
N GLY A 445 34.22 -36.45 3.69
CA GLY A 445 34.96 -35.47 4.48
C GLY A 445 34.08 -34.48 5.23
N ASP A 446 33.15 -33.83 4.53
CA ASP A 446 32.14 -32.96 5.11
C ASP A 446 30.72 -33.47 4.83
N GLU A 447 29.70 -32.71 5.21
CA GLU A 447 28.29 -33.10 4.98
C GLU A 447 27.88 -32.98 3.52
N ALA A 448 28.36 -31.96 2.81
CA ALA A 448 27.99 -31.74 1.42
C ALA A 448 28.57 -32.83 0.52
N ALA A 449 29.82 -33.21 0.74
CA ALA A 449 30.49 -34.31 0.05
C ALA A 449 29.82 -35.66 0.31
N LEU A 450 29.43 -35.92 1.57
CA LEU A 450 28.69 -37.13 1.94
C LEU A 450 27.33 -37.19 1.23
N LEU A 451 26.59 -36.09 1.22
CA LEU A 451 25.28 -36.01 0.60
C LEU A 451 25.39 -36.18 -0.92
N ALA A 452 26.36 -35.53 -1.56
CA ALA A 452 26.64 -35.70 -2.99
C ALA A 452 26.99 -37.16 -3.34
N SER A 453 27.81 -37.83 -2.53
CA SER A 453 28.14 -39.25 -2.74
C SER A 453 26.91 -40.17 -2.61
N LEU A 454 26.01 -39.87 -1.67
CA LEU A 454 24.76 -40.61 -1.46
C LEU A 454 23.69 -40.33 -2.53
N GLU A 455 23.74 -39.14 -3.15
CA GLU A 455 22.91 -38.77 -4.30
C GLU A 455 23.42 -39.41 -5.60
N GLU A 456 24.75 -39.54 -5.77
CA GLU A 456 25.35 -40.19 -6.93
C GLU A 456 25.11 -41.71 -6.94
N ILE A 457 25.38 -42.37 -5.80
CA ILE A 457 25.12 -43.81 -5.62
C ILE A 457 24.55 -44.03 -4.22
N SER A 458 23.27 -44.35 -4.15
CA SER A 458 22.59 -44.61 -2.88
C SER A 458 23.12 -45.89 -2.21
N LEU A 459 22.85 -46.04 -0.91
CA LEU A 459 23.22 -47.28 -0.18
C LEU A 459 22.61 -48.54 -0.81
N ALA A 460 21.38 -48.44 -1.32
CA ALA A 460 20.70 -49.54 -2.01
C ALA A 460 21.35 -49.83 -3.38
N ASP A 461 21.76 -48.79 -4.10
CA ASP A 461 22.44 -48.94 -5.39
C ASP A 461 23.82 -49.58 -5.22
N TRP A 462 24.56 -49.23 -4.17
CA TRP A 462 25.81 -49.92 -3.83
C TRP A 462 25.59 -51.42 -3.61
N ARG A 463 24.57 -51.81 -2.84
CA ARG A 463 24.23 -53.24 -2.65
C ARG A 463 23.90 -53.93 -3.98
N THR A 464 23.10 -53.27 -4.82
CA THR A 464 22.70 -53.79 -6.13
C THR A 464 23.90 -53.97 -7.05
N ARG A 465 24.80 -52.98 -7.09
CA ARG A 465 26.05 -53.02 -7.84
C ARG A 465 26.96 -54.15 -7.35
N THR A 466 27.13 -54.31 -6.04
CA THR A 466 27.92 -55.40 -5.45
C THR A 466 27.36 -56.77 -5.86
N GLN A 467 26.04 -56.94 -5.86
CA GLN A 467 25.40 -58.20 -6.30
C GLN A 467 25.51 -58.45 -7.81
N ALA A 468 25.62 -57.40 -8.63
CA ALA A 468 25.77 -57.49 -10.07
C ALA A 468 27.22 -57.80 -10.52
N LEU A 469 28.23 -57.47 -9.69
CA LEU A 469 29.64 -57.65 -10.01
C LEU A 469 29.99 -59.05 -10.55
N PRO A 470 29.56 -60.17 -9.93
CA PRO A 470 29.88 -61.50 -10.46
C PRO A 470 29.39 -61.72 -11.89
N GLN A 471 28.19 -61.24 -12.22
CA GLN A 471 27.62 -61.37 -13.57
C GLN A 471 28.33 -60.47 -14.57
N GLN A 472 28.71 -59.25 -14.16
CA GLN A 472 29.49 -58.33 -15.00
C GLN A 472 30.87 -58.90 -15.33
N PHE A 473 31.57 -59.45 -14.34
CA PHE A 473 32.86 -60.09 -14.57
C PHE A 473 32.75 -61.39 -15.38
N ALA A 474 31.68 -62.17 -15.24
CA ALA A 474 31.42 -63.31 -16.11
C ALA A 474 31.19 -62.88 -17.59
N ALA A 475 30.50 -61.76 -17.80
CA ALA A 475 30.33 -61.18 -19.13
C ALA A 475 31.66 -60.67 -19.72
N VAL A 476 32.53 -60.06 -18.90
CA VAL A 476 33.89 -59.68 -19.29
C VAL A 476 34.71 -60.89 -19.72
N GLN A 477 34.65 -61.99 -18.96
CA GLN A 477 35.35 -63.24 -19.33
C GLN A 477 34.83 -63.79 -20.66
N LEU A 478 33.52 -63.76 -20.90
CA LEU A 478 32.92 -64.19 -22.15
C LEU A 478 33.34 -63.30 -23.33
N ALA A 479 33.35 -61.98 -23.15
CA ALA A 479 33.75 -61.02 -24.17
C ALA A 479 35.24 -61.19 -24.52
N ALA A 480 36.09 -61.45 -23.52
CA ALA A 480 37.49 -61.76 -23.72
C ALA A 480 37.70 -63.05 -24.53
N ALA A 481 36.98 -64.12 -24.18
CA ALA A 481 37.03 -65.38 -24.90
C ALA A 481 36.58 -65.23 -26.36
N ARG A 482 35.46 -64.52 -26.61
CA ARG A 482 34.95 -64.26 -27.97
C ARG A 482 35.89 -63.40 -28.83
N LEU A 483 36.65 -62.50 -28.22
CA LEU A 483 37.59 -61.65 -28.96
C LEU A 483 38.78 -62.45 -29.50
N LEU A 484 39.21 -63.49 -28.77
CA LEU A 484 40.28 -64.40 -29.20
C LEU A 484 39.75 -65.52 -30.09
N GLU A 485 38.56 -66.02 -29.80
CA GLU A 485 37.90 -67.11 -30.50
C GLU A 485 36.44 -66.72 -30.84
N PRO A 486 36.19 -66.12 -32.02
CA PRO A 486 34.88 -65.56 -32.37
C PRO A 486 33.71 -66.57 -32.38
N LYS A 487 34.01 -67.87 -32.37
CA LYS A 487 33.03 -68.96 -32.34
C LYS A 487 32.77 -69.50 -30.92
N THR A 488 33.30 -68.89 -29.86
CA THR A 488 33.09 -69.37 -28.48
C THR A 488 31.60 -69.37 -28.10
N GLN A 489 31.09 -70.55 -27.74
CA GLN A 489 29.72 -70.76 -27.29
C GLN A 489 29.66 -70.93 -25.78
N THR A 490 28.66 -70.33 -25.13
CA THR A 490 28.38 -70.54 -23.72
C THR A 490 27.45 -71.73 -23.55
N VAL A 491 27.83 -72.71 -22.75
CA VAL A 491 26.98 -73.87 -22.41
C VAL A 491 26.70 -73.85 -20.92
N ARG A 492 25.43 -73.67 -20.57
CA ARG A 492 24.95 -73.74 -19.18
C ARG A 492 24.59 -75.18 -18.87
N LEU A 493 25.27 -75.78 -17.89
CA LEU A 493 25.00 -77.16 -17.47
C LEU A 493 23.62 -77.25 -16.78
N ALA A 494 22.88 -78.33 -17.05
CA ALA A 494 21.56 -78.54 -16.44
C ALA A 494 21.69 -78.68 -14.92
N SER A 495 21.13 -77.74 -14.16
CA SER A 495 21.12 -77.80 -12.69
C SER A 495 20.01 -78.77 -12.23
N LYS A 496 20.37 -79.95 -11.72
CA LYS A 496 19.46 -80.91 -11.08
C LYS A 496 19.86 -81.08 -9.62
N THR A 497 18.89 -81.22 -8.71
CA THR A 497 19.15 -81.63 -7.33
C THR A 497 19.41 -83.14 -7.31
N LEU A 498 20.63 -83.54 -6.95
CA LEU A 498 21.08 -84.94 -6.99
C LEU A 498 21.12 -85.48 -5.56
N HIS A 499 20.44 -86.60 -5.31
CA HIS A 499 20.25 -87.18 -3.99
C HIS A 499 21.05 -88.47 -3.76
N THR A 500 21.56 -89.10 -4.83
CA THR A 500 22.31 -90.37 -4.76
C THR A 500 23.60 -90.35 -5.60
N ALA A 501 24.53 -91.25 -5.28
CA ALA A 501 25.79 -91.37 -6.02
C ALA A 501 25.57 -91.86 -7.48
N GLU A 502 24.54 -92.66 -7.73
CA GLU A 502 24.15 -93.03 -9.10
C GLU A 502 23.66 -91.82 -9.90
N GLU A 503 22.83 -90.96 -9.31
CA GLU A 503 22.32 -89.74 -9.97
C GLU A 503 23.45 -88.79 -10.41
N VAL A 504 24.51 -88.65 -9.59
CA VAL A 504 25.71 -87.88 -9.96
C VAL A 504 26.41 -88.46 -11.18
N LYS A 505 26.61 -89.78 -11.22
CA LYS A 505 27.28 -90.43 -12.36
C LYS A 505 26.46 -90.32 -13.64
N THR A 506 25.14 -90.50 -13.55
CA THR A 506 24.25 -90.33 -14.70
C THR A 506 24.27 -88.89 -15.22
N TRP A 507 24.19 -87.90 -14.32
CA TRP A 507 24.26 -86.49 -14.69
C TRP A 507 25.60 -86.12 -15.36
N LEU A 508 26.72 -86.65 -14.86
CA LEU A 508 28.04 -86.46 -15.48
C LEU A 508 28.10 -87.04 -16.90
N GLN A 509 27.57 -88.25 -17.12
CA GLN A 509 27.53 -88.87 -18.44
C GLN A 509 26.63 -88.12 -19.44
N GLU A 510 25.49 -87.60 -18.98
CA GLU A 510 24.61 -86.75 -19.79
C GLU A 510 25.32 -85.45 -20.18
N THR A 511 25.96 -84.81 -19.20
CA THR A 511 26.68 -83.55 -19.38
C THR A 511 27.89 -83.70 -20.30
N GLU A 512 28.66 -84.78 -20.15
CA GLU A 512 29.79 -85.13 -21.02
C GLU A 512 29.35 -85.26 -22.48
N LYS A 513 28.27 -86.01 -22.74
CA LYS A 513 27.71 -86.16 -24.09
C LYS A 513 27.28 -84.82 -24.68
N GLU A 514 26.68 -83.94 -23.89
CA GLU A 514 26.25 -82.61 -24.33
C GLU A 514 27.44 -81.71 -24.68
N LEU A 515 28.46 -81.65 -23.81
CA LEU A 515 29.67 -80.87 -24.04
C LEU A 515 30.47 -81.38 -25.26
N MET A 516 30.60 -82.70 -25.42
CA MET A 516 31.30 -83.31 -26.55
C MET A 516 30.60 -83.05 -27.90
N LYS A 517 29.29 -82.82 -27.89
CA LYS A 517 28.56 -82.40 -29.09
C LYS A 517 28.81 -80.91 -29.38
N LYS A 518 28.70 -80.07 -28.35
CA LYS A 518 28.85 -78.61 -28.48
C LYS A 518 30.26 -78.19 -28.89
N ILE A 519 31.30 -78.91 -28.44
CA ILE A 519 32.69 -78.60 -28.80
C ILE A 519 33.01 -78.84 -30.29
N GLN A 520 32.19 -79.62 -31.01
CA GLN A 520 32.33 -79.81 -32.46
C GLN A 520 31.95 -78.54 -33.25
N ASP A 521 31.07 -77.71 -32.69
CA ASP A 521 30.56 -76.49 -33.33
C ASP A 521 31.37 -75.23 -32.93
N GLY A 522 32.39 -75.39 -32.08
CA GLY A 522 33.29 -74.33 -31.64
C GLY A 522 33.75 -74.49 -30.18
N PRO A 523 34.69 -73.65 -29.71
CA PRO A 523 35.15 -73.66 -28.32
C PRO A 523 33.98 -73.43 -27.35
N VAL A 524 33.94 -74.19 -26.25
CA VAL A 524 32.86 -74.13 -25.25
C VAL A 524 33.37 -73.51 -23.97
N MET A 525 32.69 -72.45 -23.51
CA MET A 525 32.86 -71.89 -22.18
C MET A 525 31.72 -72.38 -21.29
N ILE A 526 32.07 -73.06 -20.20
CA ILE A 526 31.11 -73.51 -19.19
C ILE A 526 30.82 -72.32 -18.26
N SER A 527 29.55 -71.96 -18.12
CA SER A 527 29.07 -70.84 -17.29
C SER A 527 28.28 -71.30 -16.08
#